data_AF-R7U5B5-F1
#
_entry.id   AF-R7U5B5-F1
#
_cell.length_a   1.000
_cell.length_b   1.000
_cell.length_c   1.000
_cell.angle_alpha   90.00
_cell.angle_beta   90.00
_cell.angle_gamma   90.00
#
_symmetry.space_group_name_H-M   'P 1'
#
loop_
_entity.id
_entity.type
_entity.pdbx_description
1 polymer ?
#
loop_
_entity_poly.entity_id
_entity_poly.type
_entity_poly.pdbx_seq_one_letter_code
_entity_poly.pdbx_strand_id
1 'polypeptide(L)'
;MAEGGKRSELIDIRQFLTDWVSVVDPCTITRTDHGSFRDYALKTTNISADMLEELDSVCSLQSLCGEDEPTSVEDILSNIPAETNLESVAAQEKDLERRKLNSSYESRVLTRLKYRDNSGPWLHNHYDVNHFESGGGSGFTGPEVIITIHVYRRNKRKLLHAIDVLASQKLTALKDVITCIADEMIVGEYSDIPEADHTIKAKEMFKSSYFFIENVFYNDMRDPLCKDYSKVIINWAKDPNRQLPSYSAKKMEETTFYDLSVRIGEPYVYVHQGDCEHVISFSDIRILHRNECHDVLQYPIIIEDPRNITHSIMCRVCSAHCASWLTYDSPLTPENPCFFCETCFRMLHYDSEGQRTVGKFRAYKYPQMRPIIKRIM
;
A
#
# COMPACT_ATOMS: atom_id res chain seq x y z
N MET A 1 -31.92 -2.44 25.35
CA MET A 1 -30.88 -1.38 25.30
C MET A 1 -29.55 -2.09 25.43
N ALA A 2 -28.87 -2.33 24.31
CA ALA A 2 -27.53 -2.90 24.35
C ALA A 2 -26.62 -1.87 25.02
N GLU A 3 -25.96 -2.27 26.11
CA GLU A 3 -24.92 -1.47 26.74
C GLU A 3 -23.91 -1.10 25.65
N GLY A 4 -23.83 0.20 25.35
CA GLY A 4 -22.91 0.71 24.34
C GLY A 4 -21.50 0.30 24.72
N GLY A 5 -20.85 -0.46 23.83
CA GLY A 5 -19.47 -0.88 24.01
C GLY A 5 -18.60 0.32 24.41
N LYS A 6 -17.81 0.15 25.46
CA LYS A 6 -16.93 1.19 26.00
C LYS A 6 -15.99 1.64 24.87
N ARG A 7 -16.15 2.87 24.37
CA ARG A 7 -15.26 3.42 23.33
C ARG A 7 -13.83 3.42 23.86
N SER A 8 -12.86 3.10 23.00
CA SER A 8 -11.44 3.18 23.34
C SER A 8 -11.07 4.61 23.74
N GLU A 9 -10.04 4.76 24.57
CA GLU A 9 -9.62 6.07 25.06
C GLU A 9 -9.08 6.96 23.95
N LEU A 10 -9.25 8.26 24.10
CA LEU A 10 -8.77 9.24 23.13
C LEU A 10 -7.29 9.51 23.41
N ILE A 11 -6.44 9.30 22.41
CA ILE A 11 -5.00 9.47 22.48
C ILE A 11 -4.63 10.73 21.71
N ASP A 12 -4.03 11.71 22.40
CA ASP A 12 -3.38 12.85 21.76
C ASP A 12 -1.96 12.44 21.32
N ILE A 13 -1.68 12.51 20.02
CA ILE A 13 -0.43 11.96 19.46
C ILE A 13 0.80 12.77 19.89
N ARG A 14 0.65 14.09 20.11
CA ARG A 14 1.75 14.93 20.59
C ARG A 14 2.04 14.66 22.07
N GLN A 15 0.99 14.48 22.87
CA GLN A 15 1.13 14.09 24.26
C GLN A 15 1.76 12.69 24.38
N PHE A 16 1.33 11.74 23.53
CA PHE A 16 1.92 10.40 23.47
C PHE A 16 3.43 10.44 23.28
N LEU A 17 3.94 11.22 22.31
CA LEU A 17 5.39 11.38 22.14
C LEU A 17 6.04 11.94 23.42
N THR A 18 5.47 12.98 24.00
CA THR A 18 6.03 13.66 25.18
C THR A 18 6.13 12.73 26.38
N ASP A 19 5.07 11.94 26.62
CA ASP A 19 4.99 11.00 27.73
C ASP A 19 6.02 9.88 27.56
N TRP A 20 6.13 9.30 26.37
CA TRP A 20 7.01 8.17 26.14
C TRP A 20 8.48 8.56 25.98
N VAL A 21 8.81 9.75 25.47
CA VAL A 21 10.19 10.25 25.44
C VAL A 21 10.77 10.39 26.86
N SER A 22 9.92 10.64 27.87
CA SER A 22 10.37 10.69 29.27
C SER A 22 10.68 9.31 29.87
N VAL A 23 10.18 8.23 29.25
CA VAL A 23 10.24 6.85 29.75
C VAL A 23 11.23 5.99 28.97
N VAL A 24 11.39 6.23 27.67
CA VAL A 24 12.19 5.39 26.76
C VAL A 24 13.68 5.73 26.87
N ASP A 25 14.50 4.70 27.06
CA ASP A 25 15.96 4.82 27.03
C ASP A 25 16.41 5.32 25.63
N PRO A 26 17.25 6.38 25.54
CA PRO A 26 17.80 6.87 24.29
C PRO A 26 18.40 5.78 23.39
N CYS A 27 18.93 4.69 23.97
CA CYS A 27 19.51 3.55 23.23
C CYS A 27 18.49 2.79 22.38
N THR A 28 17.19 2.92 22.66
CA THR A 28 16.10 2.27 21.92
C THR A 28 15.77 3.01 20.61
N ILE A 29 16.14 4.29 20.54
CA ILE A 29 15.78 5.24 19.48
C ILE A 29 16.99 5.49 18.58
N THR A 30 18.19 5.56 19.14
CA THR A 30 19.42 5.71 18.36
C THR A 30 19.85 4.36 17.79
N ARG A 31 20.11 4.29 16.48
CA ARG A 31 20.86 3.19 15.86
C ARG A 31 22.31 3.26 16.36
N THR A 32 22.56 2.86 17.60
CA THR A 32 23.91 2.63 18.09
C THR A 32 24.45 1.44 17.32
N ASP A 33 25.45 1.69 16.49
CA ASP A 33 26.26 0.66 15.87
C ASP A 33 26.91 -0.13 17.02
N HIS A 34 26.28 -1.22 17.44
CA HIS A 34 26.67 -1.94 18.67
C HIS A 34 28.01 -2.69 18.50
N GLY A 35 28.72 -2.48 17.39
CA GLY A 35 29.81 -3.36 16.98
C GLY A 35 29.27 -4.73 16.62
N SER A 36 30.10 -5.75 16.72
CA SER A 36 29.67 -7.11 16.40
C SER A 36 28.59 -7.59 17.38
N PHE A 37 27.71 -8.51 16.95
CA PHE A 37 26.71 -9.16 17.82
C PHE A 37 27.33 -9.70 19.13
N ARG A 38 28.59 -10.12 19.07
CA ARG A 38 29.38 -10.60 20.20
C ARG A 38 29.54 -9.55 21.30
N ASP A 39 29.82 -8.30 20.92
CA ASP A 39 29.99 -7.19 21.85
C ASP A 39 28.67 -6.79 22.52
N TYR A 40 27.56 -6.89 21.79
CA TYR A 40 26.22 -6.67 22.32
C TYR A 40 25.82 -7.78 23.31
N ALA A 41 26.07 -9.04 22.96
CA ALA A 41 25.71 -10.18 23.80
C ALA A 41 26.47 -10.15 25.14
N LEU A 42 27.78 -9.84 25.13
CA LEU A 42 28.57 -9.70 26.35
C LEU A 42 28.15 -8.52 27.25
N LYS A 43 27.60 -7.46 26.66
CA LYS A 43 27.11 -6.30 27.42
C LYS A 43 25.72 -6.49 28.01
N THR A 44 24.86 -7.21 27.30
CA THR A 44 23.41 -7.27 27.62
C THR A 44 23.04 -8.53 28.39
N THR A 45 23.86 -9.58 28.29
CA THR A 45 23.62 -10.85 28.96
C THR A 45 24.70 -11.08 30.03
N ASN A 46 24.38 -11.86 31.06
CA ASN A 46 25.36 -12.23 32.09
C ASN A 46 26.21 -13.46 31.66
N ILE A 47 26.47 -13.58 30.35
CA ILE A 47 27.19 -14.70 29.76
C ILE A 47 28.68 -14.33 29.73
N SER A 48 29.55 -15.23 30.17
CA SER A 48 31.00 -15.04 30.10
C SER A 48 31.49 -15.08 28.65
N ALA A 49 32.61 -14.41 28.37
CA ALA A 49 33.26 -14.50 27.06
C ALA A 49 33.52 -15.95 26.64
N ASP A 50 33.97 -16.77 27.58
CA ASP A 50 34.26 -18.19 27.37
C ASP A 50 33.00 -18.99 26.98
N MET A 51 31.86 -18.73 27.61
CA MET A 51 30.59 -19.39 27.27
C MET A 51 30.07 -18.94 25.91
N LEU A 52 30.32 -17.68 25.52
CA LEU A 52 29.95 -17.18 24.21
C LEU A 52 30.80 -17.79 23.10
N GLU A 53 32.08 -18.06 23.36
CA GLU A 53 32.95 -18.83 22.45
C GLU A 53 32.52 -20.28 22.31
N GLU A 54 32.12 -20.91 23.42
CA GLU A 54 31.57 -22.27 23.39
C GLU A 54 30.28 -22.31 22.56
N LEU A 55 29.36 -21.37 22.79
CA LEU A 55 28.13 -21.25 22.01
C LEU A 55 28.39 -20.98 20.52
N ASP A 56 29.36 -20.14 20.18
CA ASP A 56 29.73 -19.90 18.79
C ASP A 56 30.37 -21.16 18.16
N SER A 57 31.15 -21.92 18.93
CA SER A 57 31.74 -23.18 18.45
C SER A 57 30.69 -24.28 18.18
N VAL A 58 29.64 -24.35 18.99
CA VAL A 58 28.61 -25.41 18.91
C VAL A 58 27.41 -24.98 18.05
N CYS A 59 27.06 -23.70 18.06
CA CYS A 59 25.81 -23.17 17.49
C CYS A 59 26.03 -22.09 16.42
N SER A 60 27.26 -21.87 15.94
CA SER A 60 27.45 -21.04 14.75
C SER A 60 26.77 -21.67 13.54
N LEU A 61 26.40 -20.81 12.57
CA LEU A 61 25.87 -21.26 11.28
C LEU A 61 26.79 -22.28 10.60
N GLN A 62 28.11 -22.14 10.75
CA GLN A 62 29.10 -23.06 10.19
C GLN A 62 29.13 -24.43 10.89
N SER A 63 28.82 -24.48 12.20
CA SER A 63 28.77 -25.73 12.97
C SER A 63 27.43 -26.45 12.84
N LEU A 64 26.35 -25.69 12.60
CA LEU A 64 24.99 -26.22 12.43
C LEU A 64 24.65 -26.66 11.00
N CYS A 65 25.28 -26.07 9.99
CA CYS A 65 25.10 -26.48 8.60
C CYS A 65 25.97 -27.71 8.28
N GLY A 66 25.37 -28.76 7.72
CA GLY A 66 26.13 -29.90 7.18
C GLY A 66 26.88 -29.52 5.89
N GLU A 67 27.95 -30.26 5.56
CA GLU A 67 28.78 -29.99 4.36
C GLU A 67 27.98 -30.00 3.04
N ASP A 68 26.85 -30.72 2.99
CA ASP A 68 25.99 -30.87 1.83
C ASP A 68 24.72 -29.99 1.88
N GLU A 69 24.53 -29.18 2.94
CA GLU A 69 23.35 -28.30 3.04
C GLU A 69 23.59 -26.97 2.30
N PRO A 70 22.64 -26.52 1.47
CA PRO A 70 22.78 -25.27 0.75
C PRO A 70 22.75 -24.08 1.70
N THR A 71 23.82 -23.28 1.68
CA THR A 71 24.02 -22.13 2.56
C THR A 71 23.28 -20.88 2.13
N SER A 72 22.81 -20.83 0.88
CA SER A 72 22.02 -19.73 0.34
C SER A 72 21.00 -20.23 -0.68
N VAL A 73 19.95 -19.42 -0.92
CA VAL A 73 18.98 -19.69 -2.00
C VAL A 73 19.67 -19.68 -3.37
N GLU A 74 20.72 -18.88 -3.52
CA GLU A 74 21.53 -18.81 -4.74
C GLU A 74 22.21 -20.16 -5.02
N ASP A 75 22.71 -20.84 -3.99
CA ASP A 75 23.31 -22.18 -4.10
C ASP A 75 22.26 -23.22 -4.54
N ILE A 76 21.04 -23.16 -3.99
CA ILE A 76 19.93 -24.06 -4.36
C ILE A 76 19.54 -23.87 -5.83
N LEU A 77 19.52 -22.62 -6.30
CA LEU A 77 19.04 -22.29 -7.63
C LEU A 77 20.10 -22.49 -8.72
N SER A 78 21.38 -22.32 -8.37
CA SER A 78 22.50 -22.34 -9.31
C SER A 78 23.18 -23.72 -9.41
N ASN A 79 22.96 -24.61 -8.45
CA ASN A 79 23.57 -25.94 -8.47
C ASN A 79 22.82 -26.88 -9.42
N ILE A 80 23.40 -27.12 -10.59
CA ILE A 80 22.89 -28.04 -11.60
C ILE A 80 23.70 -29.34 -11.50
N PRO A 81 23.07 -30.51 -11.31
CA PRO A 81 23.78 -31.78 -11.32
C PRO A 81 24.50 -32.00 -12.66
N ALA A 82 25.81 -32.26 -12.61
CA ALA A 82 26.56 -32.60 -13.81
C ALA A 82 26.09 -33.95 -14.40
N GLU A 83 25.95 -34.00 -15.72
CA GLU A 83 25.67 -35.22 -16.51
C GLU A 83 24.27 -35.84 -16.36
N THR A 84 23.23 -35.09 -16.74
CA THR A 84 21.86 -35.64 -16.83
C THR A 84 21.19 -35.29 -18.16
N ASN A 85 20.80 -36.30 -18.96
CA ASN A 85 19.99 -36.15 -20.18
C ASN A 85 18.49 -35.94 -19.86
N LEU A 86 18.19 -35.16 -18.83
CA LEU A 86 16.82 -34.90 -18.38
C LEU A 86 16.31 -33.59 -18.97
N GLU A 87 15.14 -33.62 -19.58
CA GLU A 87 14.50 -32.41 -20.12
C GLU A 87 14.27 -31.32 -19.06
N SER A 88 14.09 -31.72 -17.80
CA SER A 88 13.96 -30.80 -16.66
C SER A 88 15.24 -30.00 -16.40
N VAL A 89 16.41 -30.60 -16.61
CA VAL A 89 17.71 -29.95 -16.41
C VAL A 89 17.98 -28.97 -17.56
N ALA A 90 17.69 -29.35 -18.80
CA ALA A 90 17.76 -28.45 -19.94
C ALA A 90 16.76 -27.27 -19.84
N ALA A 91 15.60 -27.47 -19.21
CA ALA A 91 14.65 -26.40 -18.92
C ALA A 91 15.16 -25.46 -17.81
N GLN A 92 15.82 -26.01 -16.79
CA GLN A 92 16.41 -25.24 -15.69
C GLN A 92 17.58 -24.38 -16.16
N GLU A 93 18.47 -24.90 -17.01
CA GLU A 93 19.57 -24.13 -17.63
C GLU A 93 19.05 -22.93 -18.42
N LYS A 94 18.04 -23.14 -19.27
CA LYS A 94 17.39 -22.05 -20.03
C LYS A 94 16.72 -21.02 -19.13
N ASP A 95 16.12 -21.46 -18.03
CA ASP A 95 15.51 -20.54 -17.07
C ASP A 95 16.58 -19.69 -16.35
N LEU A 96 17.72 -20.28 -15.98
CA LEU A 96 18.84 -19.57 -15.37
C LEU A 96 19.48 -18.54 -16.33
N GLU A 97 19.66 -18.89 -17.60
CA GLU A 97 20.08 -17.93 -18.63
C GLU A 97 19.10 -16.77 -18.76
N ARG A 98 17.80 -17.07 -18.72
CA ARG A 98 16.75 -16.05 -18.80
C ARG A 98 16.73 -15.12 -17.59
N ARG A 99 17.04 -15.63 -16.39
CA ARG A 99 17.21 -14.80 -15.18
C ARG A 99 18.37 -13.83 -15.35
N LYS A 100 19.55 -14.32 -15.79
CA LYS A 100 20.75 -13.49 -16.05
C LYS A 100 20.49 -12.38 -17.08
N LEU A 101 19.70 -12.66 -18.10
CA LEU A 101 19.38 -11.71 -19.17
C LEU A 101 18.30 -10.67 -18.79
N ASN A 102 17.51 -10.93 -17.74
CA ASN A 102 16.35 -10.10 -17.41
C ASN A 102 16.14 -10.01 -15.88
N SER A 103 16.68 -8.96 -15.28
CA SER A 103 16.57 -8.66 -13.85
C SER A 103 15.12 -8.59 -13.33
N SER A 104 14.17 -8.19 -14.18
CA SER A 104 12.74 -8.18 -13.84
C SER A 104 12.13 -9.59 -13.81
N TYR A 105 12.59 -10.49 -14.67
CA TYR A 105 12.18 -11.89 -14.65
C TYR A 105 12.76 -12.62 -13.44
N GLU A 106 14.05 -12.43 -13.17
CA GLU A 106 14.75 -12.94 -11.99
C GLU A 106 14.03 -12.55 -10.69
N SER A 107 13.77 -11.25 -10.51
CA SER A 107 13.04 -10.73 -9.33
C SER A 107 11.68 -11.44 -9.15
N ARG A 108 10.93 -11.63 -10.24
CA ARG A 108 9.62 -12.30 -10.20
C ARG A 108 9.69 -13.78 -9.82
N VAL A 109 10.74 -14.47 -10.23
CA VAL A 109 10.95 -15.89 -9.89
C VAL A 109 11.26 -16.00 -8.40
N LEU A 110 12.17 -15.18 -7.88
CA LEU A 110 12.53 -15.15 -6.46
C LEU A 110 11.32 -14.85 -5.56
N THR A 111 10.44 -13.91 -5.94
CA THR A 111 9.26 -13.58 -5.13
C THR A 111 8.26 -14.75 -4.98
N ARG A 112 8.24 -15.69 -5.93
CA ARG A 112 7.25 -16.78 -6.03
C ARG A 112 7.74 -18.13 -5.49
N LEU A 113 8.97 -18.22 -4.98
CA LEU A 113 9.50 -19.46 -4.42
C LEU A 113 8.72 -19.88 -3.16
N LYS A 114 8.42 -21.19 -3.07
CA LYS A 114 7.70 -21.80 -1.93
C LYS A 114 8.56 -21.87 -0.67
N TYR A 115 9.87 -22.08 -0.85
CA TYR A 115 10.85 -22.06 0.21
C TYR A 115 11.60 -20.74 0.09
N ARG A 116 11.37 -19.85 1.05
CA ARG A 116 12.09 -18.60 1.22
C ARG A 116 13.14 -18.86 2.29
N ASP A 117 14.38 -18.50 2.05
CA ASP A 117 15.37 -18.51 3.12
C ASP A 117 15.03 -17.43 4.16
N ASN A 118 15.44 -17.70 5.40
CA ASN A 118 15.46 -16.69 6.46
C ASN A 118 16.50 -15.58 6.20
N SER A 119 17.40 -15.78 5.23
CA SER A 119 18.41 -14.80 4.78
C SER A 119 17.96 -13.92 3.62
N GLY A 120 16.82 -14.21 3.01
CA GLY A 120 16.28 -13.42 1.91
C GLY A 120 15.66 -12.13 2.43
N PRO A 121 15.72 -11.02 1.66
CA PRO A 121 15.17 -9.71 2.03
C PRO A 121 13.69 -9.69 2.45
N TRP A 122 12.96 -10.80 2.25
CA TRP A 122 11.52 -10.89 2.29
C TRP A 122 10.95 -11.72 3.45
N LEU A 123 11.80 -12.36 4.26
CA LEU A 123 11.41 -12.87 5.58
C LEU A 123 11.64 -11.82 6.68
N HIS A 124 12.43 -10.80 6.37
CA HIS A 124 12.41 -9.49 7.02
C HIS A 124 11.19 -8.67 6.55
N ASN A 125 9.98 -9.14 6.89
CA ASN A 125 8.83 -8.25 7.03
C ASN A 125 9.01 -7.25 8.21
N HIS A 126 10.15 -7.33 8.89
CA HIS A 126 10.81 -6.19 9.51
C HIS A 126 12.02 -5.80 8.65
N TYR A 127 11.80 -4.80 7.77
CA TYR A 127 12.82 -3.89 7.24
C TYR A 127 14.21 -4.50 6.96
N ASP A 128 14.51 -4.76 5.69
CA ASP A 128 15.89 -4.97 5.23
C ASP A 128 16.69 -3.65 5.38
N VAL A 129 17.25 -3.46 6.57
CA VAL A 129 18.00 -2.25 6.97
C VAL A 129 19.49 -2.36 6.58
N ASN A 130 19.93 -3.50 6.03
CA ASN A 130 21.34 -3.77 5.73
C ASN A 130 21.76 -3.48 4.28
N HIS A 131 20.83 -3.10 3.40
CA HIS A 131 21.13 -2.65 2.03
C HIS A 131 20.95 -1.15 1.79
N PHE A 132 20.68 -0.36 2.82
CA PHE A 132 20.79 1.09 2.71
C PHE A 132 22.26 1.48 2.81
N GLU A 133 22.93 1.51 1.65
CA GLU A 133 24.11 2.33 1.48
C GLU A 133 23.84 3.70 2.13
N SER A 134 24.82 4.18 2.88
CA SER A 134 24.80 5.48 3.55
C SER A 134 24.83 6.62 2.52
N GLY A 135 23.79 6.70 1.70
CA GLY A 135 23.55 7.77 0.75
C GLY A 135 22.77 8.88 1.45
N GLY A 136 23.47 9.72 2.21
CA GLY A 136 23.09 11.11 2.51
C GLY A 136 21.63 11.45 2.85
N GLY A 137 20.87 10.53 3.46
CA GLY A 137 19.47 10.73 3.81
C GLY A 137 19.33 11.69 4.98
N SER A 138 18.36 12.59 4.91
CA SER A 138 17.95 13.48 6.02
C SER A 138 17.37 12.63 7.16
N GLY A 139 18.25 12.06 7.98
CA GLY A 139 17.86 11.32 9.18
C GLY A 139 17.12 12.22 10.16
N PHE A 140 16.31 11.59 11.01
CA PHE A 140 15.56 12.28 12.05
C PHE A 140 16.49 12.99 13.04
N THR A 141 16.16 14.23 13.41
CA THR A 141 16.90 15.01 14.42
C THR A 141 16.42 14.75 15.86
N GLY A 142 15.38 13.93 16.04
CA GLY A 142 14.75 13.67 17.34
C GLY A 142 13.82 12.46 17.29
N PRO A 143 13.16 12.14 18.42
CA PRO A 143 12.23 11.02 18.49
C PRO A 143 10.99 11.29 17.62
N GLU A 144 10.54 10.26 16.92
CA GLU A 144 9.43 10.33 15.96
C GLU A 144 8.40 9.25 16.31
N VAL A 145 7.14 9.47 15.92
CA VAL A 145 6.05 8.50 16.11
C VAL A 145 5.61 7.95 14.76
N ILE A 146 5.49 6.63 14.68
CA ILE A 146 4.84 5.95 13.54
C ILE A 146 3.41 5.62 13.92
N ILE A 147 2.52 5.80 12.95
CA ILE A 147 1.11 5.49 13.07
C ILE A 147 0.74 4.55 11.93
N THR A 148 0.17 3.40 12.27
CA THR A 148 -0.38 2.46 11.29
C THR A 148 -1.85 2.78 11.05
N ILE A 149 -2.21 3.00 9.79
CA ILE A 149 -3.55 3.36 9.36
C ILE A 149 -4.05 2.31 8.37
N HIS A 150 -5.18 1.70 8.69
CA HIS A 150 -5.89 0.81 7.79
C HIS A 150 -6.92 1.59 7.00
N VAL A 151 -6.92 1.42 5.68
CA VAL A 151 -7.91 1.98 4.77
C VAL A 151 -8.71 0.84 4.19
N TYR A 152 -10.03 0.92 4.23
CA TYR A 152 -10.94 -0.12 3.74
C TYR A 152 -11.61 0.30 2.43
N ARG A 153 -12.14 -0.67 1.68
CA ARG A 153 -12.86 -0.42 0.42
C ARG A 153 -14.25 0.16 0.68
N ARG A 154 -14.72 1.09 -0.18
CA ARG A 154 -16.05 1.74 -0.12
C ARG A 154 -17.22 0.82 0.21
N ASN A 155 -17.29 -0.35 -0.43
CA ASN A 155 -18.44 -1.27 -0.32
C ASN A 155 -18.10 -2.62 0.33
N LYS A 156 -16.88 -2.78 0.86
CA LYS A 156 -16.42 -4.05 1.43
C LYS A 156 -15.58 -3.79 2.66
N ARG A 157 -15.81 -4.54 3.74
CA ARG A 157 -14.92 -4.58 4.93
C ARG A 157 -13.56 -5.25 4.63
N LYS A 158 -13.13 -5.25 3.38
CA LYS A 158 -11.81 -5.75 2.96
C LYS A 158 -10.84 -4.60 3.04
N LEU A 159 -9.68 -4.89 3.63
CA LEU A 159 -8.55 -3.97 3.66
C LEU A 159 -8.19 -3.57 2.21
N LEU A 160 -8.05 -2.27 2.01
CA LEU A 160 -7.55 -1.68 0.78
C LEU A 160 -6.05 -1.40 0.92
N HIS A 161 -5.64 -0.81 2.03
CA HIS A 161 -4.24 -0.49 2.37
C HIS A 161 -3.99 -0.62 3.86
N ALA A 162 -2.82 -1.11 4.26
CA ALA A 162 -2.21 -0.79 5.55
C ALA A 162 -1.02 0.13 5.31
N ILE A 163 -1.01 1.30 5.94
CA ILE A 163 -0.05 2.38 5.67
C ILE A 163 0.57 2.84 6.98
N ASP A 164 1.89 2.90 7.02
CA ASP A 164 2.64 3.57 8.08
C ASP A 164 2.95 5.01 7.66
N VAL A 165 2.55 5.95 8.52
CA VAL A 165 2.82 7.39 8.37
C VAL A 165 3.63 7.87 9.57
N LEU A 166 4.43 8.91 9.35
CA LEU A 166 5.10 9.62 10.43
C LEU A 166 4.17 10.65 11.04
N ALA A 167 4.23 10.84 12.35
CA ALA A 167 3.40 11.81 13.04
C ALA A 167 3.73 13.26 12.62
N SER A 168 4.98 13.52 12.23
CA SER A 168 5.43 14.79 11.66
C SER A 168 4.85 15.10 10.28
N GLN A 169 4.38 14.10 9.53
CA GLN A 169 3.83 14.31 8.19
C GLN A 169 2.46 14.98 8.22
N LYS A 170 2.17 15.70 7.15
CA LYS A 170 0.85 16.30 6.90
C LYS A 170 -0.15 15.22 6.50
N LEU A 171 -1.43 15.45 6.78
CA LEU A 171 -2.50 14.51 6.37
C LEU A 171 -2.58 14.32 4.86
N THR A 172 -2.11 15.29 4.08
CA THR A 172 -1.99 15.20 2.63
C THR A 172 -1.09 14.04 2.18
N ALA A 173 -0.05 13.70 2.96
CA ALA A 173 0.85 12.59 2.64
C ALA A 173 0.09 11.26 2.60
N LEU A 174 -0.79 11.01 3.59
CA LEU A 174 -1.65 9.83 3.59
C LEU A 174 -2.60 9.83 2.39
N LYS A 175 -3.27 10.96 2.12
CA LYS A 175 -4.21 11.07 1.00
C LYS A 175 -3.55 10.75 -0.34
N ASP A 176 -2.33 11.20 -0.57
CA ASP A 176 -1.63 11.01 -1.84
C ASP A 176 -1.20 9.54 -2.08
N VAL A 177 -1.12 8.73 -1.01
CA VAL A 177 -0.78 7.30 -1.08
C VAL A 177 -2.03 6.42 -1.19
N ILE A 178 -3.18 6.89 -0.68
CA ILE A 178 -4.46 6.20 -0.86
C ILE A 178 -4.80 6.15 -2.34
N THR A 179 -5.09 4.95 -2.82
CA THR A 179 -5.30 4.72 -4.24
C THR A 179 -6.57 3.89 -4.45
N CYS A 180 -7.60 4.54 -4.98
CA CYS A 180 -8.92 3.97 -5.21
C CYS A 180 -9.17 3.66 -6.69
N ILE A 181 -10.00 2.64 -6.99
CA ILE A 181 -10.45 2.37 -8.37
C ILE A 181 -11.21 3.56 -8.96
N ALA A 182 -11.96 4.29 -8.13
CA ALA A 182 -12.69 5.47 -8.56
C ALA A 182 -11.74 6.56 -9.10
N ASP A 183 -10.52 6.69 -8.56
CA ASP A 183 -9.54 7.68 -9.02
C ASP A 183 -9.01 7.39 -10.42
N GLU A 184 -8.93 6.11 -10.77
CA GLU A 184 -8.41 5.64 -12.05
C GLU A 184 -9.51 5.50 -13.10
N MET A 185 -10.79 5.71 -12.75
CA MET A 185 -11.87 5.73 -13.72
C MET A 185 -11.66 6.85 -14.74
N ILE A 186 -11.86 6.54 -16.01
CA ILE A 186 -11.78 7.51 -17.10
C ILE A 186 -13.15 8.15 -17.24
N VAL A 187 -13.18 9.48 -17.17
CA VAL A 187 -14.44 10.23 -17.21
C VAL A 187 -14.90 10.39 -18.65
N GLY A 188 -16.20 10.23 -18.90
CA GLY A 188 -16.82 10.47 -20.21
C GLY A 188 -17.57 9.27 -20.76
N GLU A 189 -18.50 9.57 -21.66
CA GLU A 189 -19.28 8.59 -22.42
C GLU A 189 -18.79 8.66 -23.87
N TYR A 190 -18.45 7.51 -24.45
CA TYR A 190 -17.64 7.40 -25.67
C TYR A 190 -18.32 6.51 -26.73
N SER A 191 -19.60 6.22 -26.60
CA SER A 191 -20.30 5.38 -27.58
C SER A 191 -20.47 6.06 -28.95
N ASP A 192 -20.44 7.39 -29.02
CA ASP A 192 -20.48 8.12 -30.30
C ASP A 192 -19.07 8.36 -30.87
N ILE A 193 -18.06 8.45 -30.00
CA ILE A 193 -16.69 8.83 -30.38
C ILE A 193 -15.68 7.93 -29.64
N PRO A 194 -15.59 6.63 -30.01
CA PRO A 194 -14.73 5.66 -29.31
C PRO A 194 -13.23 5.91 -29.49
N GLU A 195 -12.84 6.85 -30.37
CA GLU A 195 -11.45 7.25 -30.61
C GLU A 195 -11.02 8.49 -29.84
N ALA A 196 -11.92 9.09 -29.05
CA ALA A 196 -11.57 10.28 -28.29
C ALA A 196 -10.47 9.98 -27.25
N ASP A 197 -9.85 11.05 -26.75
CA ASP A 197 -8.81 10.93 -25.75
C ASP A 197 -9.37 10.36 -24.43
N HIS A 198 -8.76 9.26 -23.96
CA HIS A 198 -9.15 8.54 -22.74
C HIS A 198 -8.13 8.73 -21.61
N THR A 199 -7.30 9.77 -21.66
CA THR A 199 -6.24 9.99 -20.68
C THR A 199 -6.72 10.62 -19.37
N ILE A 200 -7.80 11.41 -19.42
CA ILE A 200 -8.29 12.17 -18.26
C ILE A 200 -8.93 11.24 -17.24
N LYS A 201 -8.30 11.13 -16.08
CA LYS A 201 -8.76 10.33 -14.95
C LYS A 201 -9.68 11.13 -14.03
N ALA A 202 -10.56 10.44 -13.32
CA ALA A 202 -11.48 11.04 -12.36
C ALA A 202 -10.76 11.87 -11.29
N LYS A 203 -9.60 11.42 -10.80
CA LYS A 203 -8.80 12.17 -9.81
C LYS A 203 -8.29 13.53 -10.29
N GLU A 204 -8.16 13.71 -11.61
CA GLU A 204 -7.71 14.98 -12.20
C GLU A 204 -8.85 15.99 -12.29
N MET A 205 -10.08 15.51 -12.47
CA MET A 205 -11.29 16.32 -12.55
C MET A 205 -11.91 16.59 -11.17
N PHE A 206 -11.93 15.58 -10.31
CA PHE A 206 -12.61 15.60 -9.02
C PHE A 206 -11.60 15.58 -7.87
N LYS A 207 -10.93 16.72 -7.66
CA LYS A 207 -9.80 16.84 -6.72
C LYS A 207 -10.18 16.93 -5.25
N SER A 208 -11.44 17.24 -4.96
CA SER A 208 -11.93 17.52 -3.61
C SER A 208 -12.02 16.25 -2.77
N SER A 209 -11.43 16.28 -1.58
CA SER A 209 -11.51 15.20 -0.60
C SER A 209 -11.43 15.74 0.84
N TYR A 210 -11.87 14.93 1.80
CA TYR A 210 -11.70 15.22 3.22
C TYR A 210 -11.51 13.95 4.06
N PHE A 211 -10.82 14.08 5.18
CA PHE A 211 -10.90 13.14 6.29
C PHE A 211 -11.87 13.67 7.34
N PHE A 212 -12.63 12.81 7.98
CA PHE A 212 -13.48 13.16 9.11
C PHE A 212 -13.05 12.34 10.33
N ILE A 213 -12.39 13.01 11.27
CA ILE A 213 -11.76 12.40 12.47
C ILE A 213 -12.17 13.21 13.69
N GLU A 214 -12.72 12.55 14.71
CA GLU A 214 -13.14 13.13 16.00
C GLU A 214 -13.92 14.46 15.84
N ASN A 215 -14.96 14.44 15.00
CA ASN A 215 -15.86 15.58 14.72
C ASN A 215 -15.22 16.76 13.95
N VAL A 216 -14.02 16.56 13.39
CA VAL A 216 -13.31 17.56 12.59
C VAL A 216 -13.19 17.08 11.15
N PHE A 217 -13.60 17.92 10.21
CA PHE A 217 -13.36 17.74 8.79
C PHE A 217 -11.98 18.32 8.43
N TYR A 218 -11.12 17.51 7.83
CA TYR A 218 -9.82 17.92 7.29
C TYR A 218 -9.94 17.92 5.77
N ASN A 219 -10.18 19.09 5.16
CA ASN A 219 -10.40 19.21 3.72
C ASN A 219 -9.08 19.44 2.96
N ASP A 220 -8.90 18.80 1.80
CA ASP A 220 -7.76 19.03 0.91
C ASP A 220 -8.04 20.29 0.10
N MET A 221 -7.38 21.39 0.46
CA MET A 221 -7.59 22.71 -0.17
C MET A 221 -6.35 23.18 -0.94
N ARG A 222 -5.42 22.26 -1.28
CA ARG A 222 -4.19 22.56 -2.03
C ARG A 222 -4.45 23.06 -3.45
N ASP A 223 -5.53 22.59 -4.08
CA ASP A 223 -5.91 22.99 -5.44
C ASP A 223 -7.07 23.99 -5.41
N PRO A 224 -7.02 25.10 -6.18
CA PRO A 224 -8.13 26.06 -6.27
C PRO A 224 -9.47 25.46 -6.74
N LEU A 225 -9.44 24.32 -7.46
CA LEU A 225 -10.63 23.60 -7.90
C LEU A 225 -11.27 22.76 -6.78
N CYS A 226 -10.58 22.60 -5.64
CA CYS A 226 -11.13 21.90 -4.48
C CYS A 226 -12.33 22.65 -3.88
N LYS A 227 -13.42 21.92 -3.69
CA LYS A 227 -14.64 22.39 -3.04
C LYS A 227 -14.66 21.87 -1.62
N ASP A 228 -15.03 22.76 -0.70
CA ASP A 228 -15.26 22.41 0.69
C ASP A 228 -16.64 21.78 0.87
N TYR A 229 -16.68 20.44 0.87
CA TYR A 229 -17.91 19.67 1.10
C TYR A 229 -18.39 19.74 2.56
N SER A 230 -17.49 20.01 3.51
CA SER A 230 -17.81 20.00 4.93
C SER A 230 -18.81 21.08 5.34
N LYS A 231 -18.81 22.25 4.66
CA LYS A 231 -19.71 23.38 4.97
C LYS A 231 -21.18 22.99 4.99
N VAL A 232 -21.63 22.19 4.02
CA VAL A 232 -23.03 21.76 3.92
C VAL A 232 -23.39 20.87 5.10
N ILE A 233 -22.50 19.92 5.44
CA ILE A 233 -22.70 18.98 6.53
C ILE A 233 -22.68 19.69 7.89
N ILE A 234 -21.73 20.60 8.10
CA ILE A 234 -21.63 21.41 9.33
C ILE A 234 -22.89 22.26 9.50
N ASN A 235 -23.38 22.92 8.46
CA ASN A 235 -24.60 23.72 8.55
C ASN A 235 -25.85 22.87 8.79
N TRP A 236 -25.94 21.70 8.15
CA TRP A 236 -27.00 20.74 8.41
C TRP A 236 -26.98 20.23 9.86
N ALA A 237 -25.80 20.02 10.45
CA ALA A 237 -25.64 19.52 11.82
C ALA A 237 -25.98 20.55 12.91
N LYS A 238 -25.99 21.86 12.60
CA LYS A 238 -26.29 22.94 13.58
C LYS A 238 -27.73 22.96 14.10
N ASP A 239 -28.64 22.24 13.46
CA ASP A 239 -30.04 22.20 13.88
C ASP A 239 -30.18 21.52 15.26
N PRO A 240 -30.70 22.25 16.27
CA PRO A 240 -30.81 21.73 17.63
C PRO A 240 -31.66 20.45 17.73
N ASN A 241 -32.60 20.25 16.80
CA ASN A 241 -33.48 19.08 16.81
C ASN A 241 -32.71 17.77 16.53
N ARG A 242 -31.51 17.84 15.94
CA ARG A 242 -30.73 16.66 15.54
C ARG A 242 -29.88 16.06 16.67
N GLN A 243 -29.62 16.80 17.75
CA GLN A 243 -28.80 16.35 18.89
C GLN A 243 -27.42 15.82 18.47
N LEU A 244 -26.82 16.42 17.43
CA LEU A 244 -25.49 16.07 16.93
C LEU A 244 -24.39 16.86 17.66
N PRO A 245 -23.18 16.32 17.75
CA PRO A 245 -22.04 17.07 18.27
C PRO A 245 -21.68 18.24 17.35
N SER A 246 -20.98 19.22 17.90
CA SER A 246 -20.47 20.34 17.10
C SER A 246 -19.36 19.86 16.17
N TYR A 247 -19.53 20.12 14.88
CA TYR A 247 -18.51 19.85 13.86
C TYR A 247 -17.68 21.09 13.54
N SER A 248 -16.41 20.87 13.21
CA SER A 248 -15.49 21.93 12.75
C SER A 248 -14.72 21.50 11.50
N ALA A 249 -14.04 22.43 10.86
CA ALA A 249 -13.23 22.16 9.67
C ALA A 249 -11.83 22.77 9.79
N LYS A 250 -10.84 22.03 9.29
CA LYS A 250 -9.42 22.42 9.15
C LYS A 250 -8.93 22.02 7.76
N LYS A 251 -7.78 22.55 7.35
CA LYS A 251 -7.14 22.20 6.08
C LYS A 251 -6.14 21.06 6.26
N MET A 252 -6.11 20.10 5.35
CA MET A 252 -5.17 18.97 5.41
C MET A 252 -3.71 19.43 5.27
N GLU A 253 -3.45 20.42 4.40
CA GLU A 253 -2.10 20.89 4.08
C GLU A 253 -1.47 21.74 5.19
N GLU A 254 -2.23 22.08 6.23
CA GLU A 254 -1.79 22.81 7.42
C GLU A 254 -1.81 21.92 8.69
N THR A 255 -2.30 20.67 8.58
CA THR A 255 -2.47 19.77 9.73
C THR A 255 -1.50 18.60 9.66
N THR A 256 -0.77 18.33 10.73
CA THR A 256 0.07 17.14 10.89
C THR A 256 -0.63 16.07 11.72
N PHE A 257 -0.13 14.84 11.68
CA PHE A 257 -0.65 13.77 12.53
C PHE A 257 -0.44 14.03 14.02
N TYR A 258 0.60 14.79 14.42
CA TYR A 258 0.76 15.28 15.80
C TYR A 258 -0.38 16.17 16.28
N ASP A 259 -1.13 16.81 15.38
CA ASP A 259 -2.23 17.70 15.74
C ASP A 259 -3.57 16.96 15.89
N LEU A 260 -3.55 15.63 15.76
CA LEU A 260 -4.72 14.78 15.88
C LEU A 260 -4.80 14.15 17.27
N SER A 261 -6.04 14.04 17.76
CA SER A 261 -6.39 13.12 18.83
C SER A 261 -7.25 12.01 18.22
N VAL A 262 -6.88 10.75 18.45
CA VAL A 262 -7.50 9.60 17.78
C VAL A 262 -7.75 8.48 18.77
N ARG A 263 -8.66 7.59 18.38
CA ARG A 263 -8.95 6.34 19.10
C ARG A 263 -8.50 5.15 18.26
N ILE A 264 -7.75 4.26 18.86
CA ILE A 264 -7.34 3.01 18.21
C ILE A 264 -8.56 2.14 17.95
N GLY A 265 -8.63 1.59 16.74
CA GLY A 265 -9.69 0.69 16.28
C GLY A 265 -11.02 1.37 15.93
N GLU A 266 -11.17 2.67 16.19
CA GLU A 266 -12.40 3.39 15.87
C GLU A 266 -12.48 3.67 14.35
N PRO A 267 -13.63 3.46 13.70
CA PRO A 267 -13.82 3.78 12.30
C PRO A 267 -14.01 5.29 12.09
N TYR A 268 -13.14 5.86 11.26
CA TYR A 268 -13.24 7.21 10.72
C TYR A 268 -13.52 7.15 9.22
N VAL A 269 -13.75 8.31 8.59
CA VAL A 269 -14.14 8.36 7.18
C VAL A 269 -13.16 9.21 6.37
N TYR A 270 -12.75 8.68 5.22
CA TYR A 270 -12.13 9.41 4.13
C TYR A 270 -13.11 9.48 2.96
N VAL A 271 -13.41 10.68 2.46
CA VAL A 271 -14.27 10.87 1.28
C VAL A 271 -13.52 11.59 0.19
N HIS A 272 -13.62 11.11 -1.04
CA HIS A 272 -13.11 11.77 -2.22
C HIS A 272 -14.11 11.71 -3.38
N GLN A 273 -13.94 12.57 -4.37
CA GLN A 273 -14.85 12.71 -5.53
C GLN A 273 -16.31 13.03 -5.17
N GLY A 274 -16.59 13.39 -3.91
CA GLY A 274 -17.91 13.80 -3.42
C GLY A 274 -18.77 12.66 -2.88
N ASP A 275 -18.60 11.42 -3.36
CA ASP A 275 -19.41 10.27 -2.93
C ASP A 275 -18.59 9.00 -2.62
N CYS A 276 -17.29 9.00 -2.89
CA CYS A 276 -16.44 7.83 -2.71
C CYS A 276 -15.91 7.78 -1.28
N GLU A 277 -16.67 7.10 -0.42
CA GLU A 277 -16.39 6.97 1.01
C GLU A 277 -15.51 5.76 1.30
N HIS A 278 -14.54 5.91 2.18
CA HIS A 278 -13.66 4.87 2.67
C HIS A 278 -13.62 4.93 4.19
N VAL A 279 -13.80 3.79 4.84
CA VAL A 279 -13.53 3.70 6.27
C VAL A 279 -12.02 3.66 6.46
N ILE A 280 -11.52 4.44 7.42
CA ILE A 280 -10.14 4.37 7.88
C ILE A 280 -10.12 4.09 9.38
N SER A 281 -9.11 3.40 9.88
CA SER A 281 -8.94 3.20 11.32
C SER A 281 -7.47 3.24 11.69
N PHE A 282 -7.17 3.90 12.80
CA PHE A 282 -5.84 3.87 13.41
C PHE A 282 -5.69 2.54 14.14
N SER A 283 -4.77 1.68 13.68
CA SER A 283 -4.58 0.34 14.24
C SER A 283 -3.46 0.31 15.28
N ASP A 284 -2.42 1.12 15.10
CA ASP A 284 -1.25 1.16 15.97
C ASP A 284 -0.62 2.56 16.03
N ILE A 285 -0.05 2.92 17.18
CA ILE A 285 0.73 4.15 17.41
C ILE A 285 1.95 3.75 18.24
N ARG A 286 3.15 3.99 17.72
CA ARG A 286 4.40 3.57 18.36
C ARG A 286 5.53 4.58 18.12
N ILE A 287 6.53 4.57 18.99
CA ILE A 287 7.77 5.32 18.76
C ILE A 287 8.58 4.61 17.67
N LEU A 288 9.20 5.40 16.79
CA LEU A 288 10.16 4.93 15.80
C LEU A 288 11.30 4.16 16.50
N HIS A 289 11.39 2.86 16.21
CA HIS A 289 12.40 1.97 16.77
C HIS A 289 13.64 1.90 15.86
N ARG A 290 14.82 1.63 16.43
CA ARG A 290 16.10 1.53 15.70
C ARG A 290 16.10 0.57 14.47
N ASN A 291 15.24 -0.44 14.47
CA ASN A 291 15.13 -1.44 13.40
C ASN A 291 14.12 -1.02 12.31
N GLU A 292 13.48 0.13 12.41
CA GLU A 292 12.54 0.64 11.41
C GLU A 292 13.23 1.57 10.41
N CYS A 293 12.51 1.98 9.37
CA CYS A 293 13.05 2.88 8.36
C CYS A 293 13.30 4.28 8.96
N HIS A 294 14.56 4.74 8.92
CA HIS A 294 14.97 6.06 9.41
C HIS A 294 15.04 7.13 8.30
N ASP A 295 14.71 6.77 7.06
CA ASP A 295 14.64 7.71 5.95
C ASP A 295 13.22 8.28 5.84
N VAL A 296 13.09 9.56 6.19
CA VAL A 296 11.83 10.33 6.13
C VAL A 296 11.19 10.27 4.75
N LEU A 297 12.00 10.21 3.68
CA LEU A 297 11.53 10.25 2.30
C LEU A 297 10.80 8.96 1.87
N GLN A 298 10.98 7.86 2.60
CA GLN A 298 10.29 6.60 2.32
C GLN A 298 8.84 6.61 2.80
N TYR A 299 8.51 7.45 3.78
CA TYR A 299 7.16 7.53 4.31
C TYR A 299 6.25 8.43 3.46
N PRO A 300 4.95 8.11 3.31
CA PRO A 300 4.27 6.97 3.89
C PRO A 300 4.63 5.62 3.25
N ILE A 301 4.77 4.59 4.08
CA ILE A 301 5.10 3.23 3.67
C ILE A 301 3.81 2.42 3.57
N ILE A 302 3.53 1.83 2.41
CA ILE A 302 2.42 0.87 2.27
C ILE A 302 2.92 -0.51 2.72
N ILE A 303 2.45 -0.98 3.86
CA ILE A 303 2.79 -2.30 4.44
C ILE A 303 2.05 -3.40 3.68
N GLU A 304 0.75 -3.20 3.47
CA GLU A 304 -0.09 -4.15 2.77
C GLU A 304 -0.86 -3.46 1.64
N ASP A 305 -0.65 -3.96 0.42
CA ASP A 305 -1.49 -3.64 -0.73
C ASP A 305 -2.08 -4.92 -1.32
N PRO A 306 -3.28 -5.34 -0.86
CA PRO A 306 -3.98 -6.50 -1.41
C PRO A 306 -4.31 -6.36 -2.90
N ARG A 307 -4.14 -5.17 -3.50
CA ARG A 307 -4.34 -4.93 -4.95
C ARG A 307 -3.19 -5.44 -5.81
N ASN A 308 -2.11 -5.97 -5.24
CA ASN A 308 -1.15 -6.78 -6.02
C ASN A 308 -1.82 -8.03 -6.67
N ILE A 309 -3.09 -8.29 -6.36
CA ILE A 309 -4.00 -9.16 -7.10
C ILE A 309 -5.05 -8.29 -7.80
N THR A 310 -4.66 -7.55 -8.84
CA THR A 310 -5.61 -6.86 -9.71
C THR A 310 -6.42 -7.92 -10.46
N HIS A 311 -7.71 -8.06 -10.14
CA HIS A 311 -8.64 -8.82 -10.95
C HIS A 311 -8.90 -8.05 -12.24
N SER A 312 -8.01 -8.16 -13.22
CA SER A 312 -8.31 -7.75 -14.58
C SER A 312 -9.58 -8.49 -15.01
N ILE A 313 -10.64 -7.75 -15.28
CA ILE A 313 -11.89 -8.33 -15.76
C ILE A 313 -11.63 -8.83 -17.18
N MET A 314 -11.91 -10.10 -17.45
CA MET A 314 -11.77 -10.65 -18.79
C MET A 314 -12.93 -10.21 -19.68
N CYS A 315 -12.65 -9.98 -20.96
CA CYS A 315 -13.66 -9.68 -21.97
C CYS A 315 -14.73 -10.76 -22.00
N ARG A 316 -16.01 -10.38 -21.97
CA ARG A 316 -17.13 -11.33 -21.93
C ARG A 316 -17.30 -12.13 -23.23
N VAL A 317 -16.86 -11.58 -24.37
CA VAL A 317 -16.98 -12.23 -25.68
C VAL A 317 -15.86 -13.23 -25.90
N CYS A 318 -14.60 -12.78 -25.86
CA CYS A 318 -13.48 -13.66 -26.20
C CYS A 318 -12.89 -14.41 -25.01
N SER A 319 -13.12 -13.94 -23.78
CA SER A 319 -12.49 -14.47 -22.55
C SER A 319 -10.95 -14.57 -22.59
N ALA A 320 -10.29 -13.97 -23.58
CA ALA A 320 -8.85 -14.07 -23.83
C ALA A 320 -8.09 -12.78 -23.47
N HIS A 321 -8.74 -11.62 -23.61
CA HIS A 321 -8.14 -10.32 -23.34
C HIS A 321 -8.83 -9.62 -22.17
N CYS A 322 -8.07 -8.79 -21.45
CA CYS A 322 -8.62 -7.94 -20.40
C CYS A 322 -9.57 -6.89 -21.00
N ALA A 323 -10.66 -6.63 -20.30
CA ALA A 323 -11.62 -5.62 -20.67
C ALA A 323 -10.99 -4.22 -20.58
N SER A 324 -11.29 -3.39 -21.57
CA SER A 324 -10.94 -1.96 -21.64
C SER A 324 -12.19 -1.09 -21.83
N TRP A 325 -13.35 -1.72 -22.01
CA TRP A 325 -14.63 -1.07 -22.27
C TRP A 325 -15.72 -1.66 -21.38
N LEU A 326 -16.56 -0.78 -20.85
CA LEU A 326 -17.77 -1.08 -20.12
C LEU A 326 -18.96 -0.52 -20.90
N THR A 327 -19.91 -1.37 -21.25
CA THR A 327 -21.09 -0.95 -22.02
C THR A 327 -22.36 -1.17 -21.22
N TYR A 328 -23.31 -0.26 -21.39
CA TYR A 328 -24.65 -0.34 -20.83
C TYR A 328 -25.69 -0.33 -21.95
N ASP A 329 -26.79 -1.03 -21.70
CA ASP A 329 -28.00 -1.01 -22.52
C ASP A 329 -27.78 -1.47 -23.99
N SER A 330 -26.72 -2.23 -24.26
CA SER A 330 -26.46 -2.75 -25.60
C SER A 330 -27.35 -3.97 -25.88
N PRO A 331 -28.15 -3.96 -26.97
CA PRO A 331 -29.11 -5.02 -27.26
C PRO A 331 -28.44 -6.34 -27.68
N LEU A 332 -27.15 -6.32 -28.00
CA LEU A 332 -26.37 -7.52 -28.37
C LEU A 332 -25.66 -8.17 -27.17
N THR A 333 -25.96 -7.72 -25.95
CA THR A 333 -25.26 -8.18 -24.75
C THR A 333 -26.17 -8.97 -23.82
N PRO A 334 -25.68 -10.08 -23.23
CA PRO A 334 -26.49 -10.92 -22.34
C PRO A 334 -26.67 -10.31 -20.94
N GLU A 335 -25.81 -9.35 -20.58
CA GLU A 335 -25.74 -8.73 -19.26
C GLU A 335 -25.65 -7.21 -19.41
N ASN A 336 -26.15 -6.47 -18.41
CA ASN A 336 -26.07 -5.03 -18.35
C ASN A 336 -25.62 -4.60 -16.95
N PRO A 337 -24.39 -4.08 -16.78
CA PRO A 337 -23.41 -3.78 -17.82
C PRO A 337 -22.62 -4.99 -18.33
N CYS A 338 -21.98 -4.84 -19.49
CA CYS A 338 -21.13 -5.87 -20.11
C CYS A 338 -19.72 -5.34 -20.43
N PHE A 339 -18.69 -6.17 -20.20
CA PHE A 339 -17.27 -5.84 -20.31
C PHE A 339 -16.64 -6.40 -21.60
N PHE A 340 -15.89 -5.55 -22.32
CA PHE A 340 -15.27 -5.90 -23.60
C PHE A 340 -13.80 -5.50 -23.64
N CYS A 341 -12.97 -6.29 -24.33
CA CYS A 341 -11.69 -5.79 -24.81
C CYS A 341 -11.89 -4.85 -26.01
N GLU A 342 -10.85 -4.10 -26.37
CA GLU A 342 -10.85 -3.14 -27.48
C GLU A 342 -11.40 -3.74 -28.79
N THR A 343 -10.87 -4.89 -29.18
CA THR A 343 -11.22 -5.54 -30.45
C THR A 343 -12.66 -6.01 -30.48
N CYS A 344 -13.11 -6.72 -29.43
CA CYS A 344 -14.48 -7.23 -29.38
C CYS A 344 -15.51 -6.10 -29.27
N PHE A 345 -15.19 -5.02 -28.56
CA PHE A 345 -16.06 -3.85 -28.47
C PHE A 345 -16.32 -3.26 -29.86
N ARG A 346 -15.25 -3.03 -30.64
CA ARG A 346 -15.32 -2.46 -31.99
C ARG A 346 -16.07 -3.35 -32.96
N MET A 347 -15.69 -4.62 -33.04
CA MET A 347 -16.32 -5.58 -33.96
C MET A 347 -17.81 -5.78 -33.70
N LEU A 348 -18.26 -5.67 -32.45
CA LEU A 348 -19.66 -5.90 -32.09
C LEU A 348 -20.53 -4.66 -32.32
N HIS A 349 -20.00 -3.46 -32.10
CA HIS A 349 -20.82 -2.24 -32.04
C HIS A 349 -20.64 -1.29 -33.23
N TYR A 350 -19.56 -1.44 -34.01
CA TYR A 350 -19.24 -0.53 -35.12
C TYR A 350 -18.88 -1.30 -36.40
N ASP A 351 -19.12 -0.68 -37.55
CA ASP A 351 -18.69 -1.18 -38.85
C ASP A 351 -17.25 -0.75 -39.19
N SER A 352 -16.79 -1.11 -40.39
CA SER A 352 -15.48 -0.71 -40.90
C SER A 352 -15.32 0.79 -41.13
N GLU A 353 -16.42 1.55 -41.22
CA GLU A 353 -16.42 3.00 -41.37
C GLU A 353 -16.50 3.72 -40.01
N GLY A 354 -16.58 2.97 -38.90
CA GLY A 354 -16.71 3.50 -37.55
C GLY A 354 -18.12 3.95 -37.18
N GLN A 355 -19.13 3.63 -38.00
CA GLN A 355 -20.52 3.92 -37.70
C GLN A 355 -21.11 2.82 -36.81
N ARG A 356 -22.04 3.20 -35.92
CA ARG A 356 -22.70 2.23 -35.04
C ARG A 356 -23.55 1.26 -35.87
N THR A 357 -23.27 -0.03 -35.73
CA THR A 357 -24.05 -1.11 -36.36
C THR A 357 -25.28 -1.50 -35.54
N VAL A 358 -25.36 -1.02 -34.30
CA VAL A 358 -26.30 -1.46 -33.27
C VAL A 358 -27.02 -0.24 -32.68
N GLY A 359 -28.25 -0.44 -32.19
CA GLY A 359 -29.08 0.59 -31.55
C GLY A 359 -28.39 1.32 -30.38
N LYS A 360 -29.08 2.27 -29.75
CA LYS A 360 -28.49 3.14 -28.72
C LYS A 360 -27.93 2.33 -27.54
N PHE A 361 -26.64 2.49 -27.25
CA PHE A 361 -25.95 1.97 -26.07
C PHE A 361 -25.06 3.07 -25.49
N ARG A 362 -24.59 2.87 -24.26
CA ARG A 362 -23.58 3.75 -23.63
C ARG A 362 -22.29 2.98 -23.42
N ALA A 363 -21.15 3.60 -23.69
CA ALA A 363 -19.83 3.01 -23.56
C ALA A 363 -18.91 3.91 -22.74
N TYR A 364 -18.23 3.29 -21.78
CA TYR A 364 -17.30 3.93 -20.87
C TYR A 364 -15.97 3.21 -20.93
N LYS A 365 -14.86 3.94 -20.86
CA LYS A 365 -13.55 3.34 -20.82
C LYS A 365 -13.29 2.74 -19.43
N TYR A 366 -12.91 1.46 -19.40
CA TYR A 366 -12.61 0.75 -18.17
C TYR A 366 -11.09 0.73 -17.93
N PRO A 367 -10.61 1.19 -16.76
CA PRO A 367 -9.19 1.25 -16.47
C PRO A 367 -8.64 -0.15 -16.25
N GLN A 368 -7.58 -0.45 -16.98
CA GLN A 368 -6.75 -1.60 -16.68
C GLN A 368 -5.81 -1.20 -15.54
N MET A 369 -6.20 -1.51 -14.31
CA MET A 369 -5.28 -1.37 -13.19
C MET A 369 -4.12 -2.33 -13.40
N ARG A 370 -2.98 -1.79 -13.84
CA ARG A 370 -1.70 -2.50 -13.76
C ARG A 370 -1.24 -2.44 -12.31
N PRO A 371 -0.60 -3.49 -11.77
CA PRO A 371 0.03 -3.40 -10.47
C PRO A 371 0.92 -2.16 -10.46
N ILE A 372 0.83 -1.36 -9.39
CA ILE A 372 1.77 -0.26 -9.17
C ILE A 372 3.10 -0.91 -8.81
N ILE A 373 3.84 -1.33 -9.82
CA ILE A 373 5.28 -1.52 -9.68
C ILE A 373 5.79 -0.10 -9.57
N LYS A 374 5.96 0.42 -8.35
CA LYS A 374 6.91 1.52 -8.16
C LYS A 374 8.21 0.99 -8.77
N ARG A 375 8.53 1.46 -9.99
CA ARG A 375 9.91 1.44 -10.48
C ARG A 375 10.65 2.33 -9.49
N ILE A 376 11.20 1.70 -8.46
CA ILE A 376 12.35 2.25 -7.77
C ILE A 376 13.43 2.19 -8.85
N MET A 377 13.73 3.36 -9.41
CA MET A 377 14.87 3.52 -10.32
C MET A 377 16.16 3.32 -9.55
#